data_AF-A0A1B6LDF9-F1
#
_entry.id   AF-A0A1B6LDF9-F1
#
_cell.length_a   1.000
_cell.length_b   1.000
_cell.length_c   1.000
_cell.angle_alpha   90.00
_cell.angle_beta   90.00
_cell.angle_gamma   90.00
#
_symmetry.space_group_name_H-M   'P 1'
#
loop_
_entity.id
_entity.type
_entity.pdbx_description
1 polymer ?
#
loop_
_entity_poly.entity_id
_entity_poly.type
_entity_poly.pdbx_seq_one_letter_code
_entity_poly.pdbx_strand_id
1 'polypeptide(L)'
;MHDLLTAPPSPTLSMVTKHSNGTLNLWQLTFADKTKYTQVLSIGHASRASGHRFRVNDITCHPVLPLLLTTSHHNLPEDAPVCQSPCGDDPTALTGFCSELILWRVDAVGPLSKSGGVSELARINSPKMSAFSNVAWIPTLLPSTTLGNLSNSPSACFVASDGESLRVYQAVIDARTLLAEVSTSERRSRMMGSQMSLSTDLSSEDGAKHNSLHDRIKIVSQQSTARPGCVIQLDAITDATHDWQNTQFLHVFQEQLITGESDSGGSGLAQQLGISLTEGRLSAIVDLQQNAEFEEPFYLVVLERTTQGTTIHTWRIVISSQTDNNELNGSLMYVPDSQLVQDDTLEDMDSSSRVCEDSGHGLVNTGHVQITTTKVCTQELPLPDGVDVIHAAPAGGHLSSASIYPACFAPYIIVTACSDSTIRFWKCKLGKKVNGKIEQTYEWQEWEMLRKDKESMIEISGQPLNINAAYSGRIACAYKYGKSFTRPSRKDPDSRYVNLCVAIYECESTGGSEWVLEDTLHLKNIHLPRIQVDPSVDLS
;
A
#
# COMPACT_ATOMS: atom_id res chain seq x y z
N MET A 1 21.53 60.50 -9.22
CA MET A 1 20.50 59.72 -9.93
C MET A 1 20.99 58.29 -9.95
N HIS A 2 20.68 57.50 -8.91
CA HIS A 2 20.70 56.03 -8.84
C HIS A 2 20.48 55.66 -7.37
N ASP A 3 19.21 55.60 -6.95
CA ASP A 3 18.78 55.02 -5.67
C ASP A 3 17.32 54.54 -5.79
N LEU A 4 17.05 53.85 -6.88
CA LEU A 4 15.78 53.18 -7.17
C LEU A 4 16.14 51.71 -7.37
N LEU A 5 16.05 50.91 -6.30
CA LEU A 5 15.76 49.47 -6.27
C LEU A 5 16.36 48.84 -5.00
N THR A 6 15.58 48.84 -3.92
CA THR A 6 15.45 47.75 -2.94
C THR A 6 14.45 48.21 -1.88
N ALA A 7 13.17 48.25 -2.27
CA ALA A 7 12.12 48.28 -1.26
C ALA A 7 12.27 46.99 -0.40
N PRO A 8 12.12 47.09 0.93
CA PRO A 8 12.16 45.89 1.77
C PRO A 8 11.07 44.91 1.32
N PRO A 9 11.32 43.58 1.36
CA PRO A 9 10.33 42.61 0.95
C PRO A 9 9.10 42.72 1.84
N SER A 10 7.94 42.94 1.23
CA SER A 10 6.68 43.06 1.97
C SER A 10 6.39 41.78 2.75
N PRO A 11 5.90 41.89 4.00
CA PRO A 11 5.70 40.75 4.87
C PRO A 11 4.71 39.77 4.24
N THR A 12 5.16 38.54 4.07
CA THR A 12 4.40 37.49 3.40
C THR A 12 4.05 36.36 4.36
N LEU A 13 2.81 35.88 4.32
CA LEU A 13 2.31 34.81 5.17
C LEU A 13 1.69 33.68 4.33
N SER A 14 1.91 32.44 4.75
CA SER A 14 1.30 31.26 4.15
C SER A 14 0.02 30.88 4.89
N MET A 15 -1.11 30.81 4.18
CA MET A 15 -2.40 30.38 4.73
C MET A 15 -2.84 29.08 4.06
N VAL A 16 -3.20 28.09 4.86
CA VAL A 16 -3.76 26.82 4.37
C VAL A 16 -5.27 26.82 4.59
N THR A 17 -6.04 26.61 3.53
CA THR A 17 -7.50 26.50 3.59
C THR A 17 -7.95 25.08 3.26
N LYS A 18 -8.90 24.54 4.03
CA LYS A 18 -9.61 23.29 3.73
C LYS A 18 -10.87 23.59 2.93
N HIS A 19 -11.04 22.92 1.79
CA HIS A 19 -12.21 23.07 0.92
C HIS A 19 -13.18 21.90 1.09
N SER A 20 -14.45 22.11 0.75
CA SER A 20 -15.51 21.09 0.85
C SER A 20 -15.25 19.85 -0.01
N ASN A 21 -14.46 20.00 -1.07
CA ASN A 21 -14.02 18.93 -1.96
C ASN A 21 -12.78 18.15 -1.46
N GLY A 22 -12.41 18.31 -0.18
CA GLY A 22 -11.27 17.61 0.43
C GLY A 22 -9.88 18.17 0.07
N THR A 23 -9.79 19.16 -0.80
CA THR A 23 -8.51 19.75 -1.18
C THR A 23 -7.99 20.74 -0.14
N LEU A 24 -6.67 20.75 0.02
CA LEU A 24 -5.95 21.75 0.80
C LEU A 24 -5.30 22.72 -0.18
N ASN A 25 -5.61 24.01 -0.03
CA ASN A 25 -5.00 25.06 -0.83
C ASN A 25 -4.07 25.89 0.05
N LEU A 26 -2.83 26.01 -0.39
CA LEU A 26 -1.84 26.94 0.15
C LEU A 26 -1.97 28.26 -0.60
N TRP A 27 -2.15 29.32 0.17
CA TRP A 27 -2.23 30.68 -0.32
C TRP A 27 -1.08 31.49 0.26
N GLN A 28 -0.56 32.40 -0.54
CA GLN A 28 0.46 33.36 -0.15
C GLN A 28 -0.21 34.72 -0.02
N LEU A 29 -0.21 35.28 1.19
CA LEU A 29 -0.76 36.60 1.48
C LEU A 29 0.39 37.58 1.63
N THR A 30 0.41 38.62 0.81
CA THR A 30 1.33 39.75 0.98
C THR A 30 0.60 40.86 1.72
N PHE A 31 1.18 41.34 2.82
CA PHE A 31 0.62 42.42 3.62
C PHE A 31 1.35 43.73 3.34
N ALA A 32 0.66 44.84 3.59
CA ALA A 32 1.25 46.17 3.49
C ALA A 32 2.27 46.40 4.60
N ASP A 33 3.40 47.01 4.26
CA ASP A 33 4.48 47.30 5.20
C ASP A 33 4.00 48.11 6.40
N LYS A 34 4.52 47.79 7.59
CA LYS A 34 4.24 48.49 8.87
C LYS A 34 2.75 48.48 9.30
N THR A 35 1.89 47.69 8.66
CA THR A 35 0.46 47.60 9.02
C THR A 35 0.15 46.57 10.11
N LYS A 36 1.16 45.89 10.68
CA LYS A 36 0.97 44.82 11.67
C LYS A 36 -0.03 43.73 11.19
N TYR A 37 0.06 43.34 9.93
CA TYR A 37 -0.82 42.35 9.29
C TYR A 37 -2.31 42.73 9.25
N THR A 38 -2.66 44.02 9.30
CA THR A 38 -4.06 44.47 9.23
C THR A 38 -4.57 44.72 7.82
N GLN A 39 -3.66 44.95 6.85
CA GLN A 39 -4.03 45.22 5.46
C GLN A 39 -3.34 44.22 4.52
N VAL A 40 -4.14 43.37 3.86
CA VAL A 40 -3.71 42.44 2.82
C VAL A 40 -3.61 43.20 1.49
N LEU A 41 -2.46 43.16 0.83
CA LEU A 41 -2.24 43.74 -0.50
C LEU A 41 -2.62 42.77 -1.62
N SER A 42 -2.23 41.51 -1.47
CA SER A 42 -2.51 40.47 -2.45
C SER A 42 -2.71 39.11 -1.78
N ILE A 43 -3.53 38.29 -2.41
CA ILE A 43 -3.71 36.88 -2.09
C ILE A 43 -3.38 36.12 -3.37
N GLY A 44 -2.27 35.40 -3.37
CA GLY A 44 -1.86 34.51 -4.45
C GLY A 44 -2.19 33.07 -4.09
N HIS A 45 -2.73 32.32 -5.04
CA HIS A 45 -2.76 30.86 -4.93
C HIS A 45 -1.33 30.36 -5.15
N ALA A 46 -0.78 29.60 -4.20
CA ALA A 46 0.59 29.11 -4.26
C ALA A 46 0.62 27.64 -4.68
N SER A 47 -0.15 26.79 -3.99
CA SER A 47 -0.24 25.38 -4.36
C SER A 47 -1.57 24.78 -3.94
N ARG A 48 -1.99 23.77 -4.70
CA ARG A 48 -3.13 22.92 -4.37
C ARG A 48 -2.62 21.54 -4.08
N ALA A 49 -2.83 21.05 -2.86
CA ALA A 49 -2.71 19.64 -2.55
C ALA A 49 -4.10 19.01 -2.77
N SER A 50 -4.23 18.27 -3.86
CA SER A 50 -5.43 17.50 -4.18
C SER A 50 -5.39 16.20 -3.42
N GLY A 51 -6.40 15.92 -2.59
CA GLY A 51 -6.53 14.65 -1.87
C GLY A 51 -7.50 13.69 -2.56
N HIS A 52 -8.08 12.79 -1.77
CA HIS A 52 -9.23 11.99 -2.17
C HIS A 52 -10.49 12.85 -2.34
N ARG A 53 -11.37 12.43 -3.26
CA ARG A 53 -12.73 12.97 -3.41
C ARG A 53 -13.64 12.51 -2.27
N PHE A 54 -13.38 11.32 -1.75
CA PHE A 54 -14.12 10.71 -0.65
C PHE A 54 -13.33 10.74 0.66
N ARG A 55 -13.98 10.28 1.74
CA ARG A 55 -13.31 10.11 3.03
C ARG A 55 -12.19 9.08 2.90
N VAL A 56 -11.01 9.43 3.41
CA VAL A 56 -9.90 8.48 3.52
C VAL A 56 -10.27 7.40 4.53
N ASN A 57 -10.19 6.15 4.08
CA ASN A 57 -10.54 5.00 4.90
C ASN A 57 -9.30 4.37 5.52
N ASP A 58 -8.26 4.18 4.73
CA ASP A 58 -7.00 3.62 5.20
C ASP A 58 -5.78 4.35 4.64
N ILE A 59 -4.69 4.26 5.40
CA ILE A 59 -3.39 4.88 5.11
C ILE A 59 -2.31 3.83 5.40
N THR A 60 -1.59 3.41 4.37
CA THR A 60 -0.58 2.36 4.48
C THR A 60 0.79 2.88 4.02
N CYS A 61 1.71 3.02 4.96
CA CYS A 61 3.09 3.41 4.67
C CYS A 61 3.87 2.23 4.08
N HIS A 62 4.71 2.51 3.08
CA HIS A 62 5.70 1.54 2.66
C HIS A 62 6.78 1.41 3.76
N PRO A 63 7.25 0.19 4.08
CA PRO A 63 8.20 -0.04 5.18
C PRO A 63 9.57 0.65 5.05
N VAL A 64 10.14 0.76 3.84
CA VAL A 64 11.47 1.40 3.61
C VAL A 64 11.42 2.60 2.67
N LEU A 65 10.80 2.46 1.50
CA LEU A 65 10.67 3.57 0.56
C LEU A 65 9.82 4.71 1.15
N PRO A 66 10.09 5.98 0.76
CA PRO A 66 9.29 7.14 1.14
C PRO A 66 7.96 7.16 0.39
N LEU A 67 7.19 6.08 0.45
CA LEU A 67 5.92 5.90 -0.25
C LEU A 67 4.78 5.72 0.75
N LEU A 68 3.63 6.26 0.38
CA LEU A 68 2.41 6.17 1.17
C LEU A 68 1.26 5.85 0.23
N LEU A 69 0.45 4.84 0.58
CA LEU A 69 -0.82 4.56 -0.07
C LEU A 69 -1.94 5.08 0.79
N THR A 70 -2.95 5.64 0.13
CA THR A 70 -4.18 6.06 0.79
C THR A 70 -5.35 5.59 -0.03
N THR A 71 -6.38 5.09 0.63
CA THR A 71 -7.59 4.58 -0.02
C THR A 71 -8.79 5.42 0.39
N SER A 72 -9.73 5.58 -0.53
CA SER A 72 -11.04 6.17 -0.23
C SER A 72 -12.12 5.47 -1.04
N HIS A 73 -13.31 5.41 -0.46
CA HIS A 73 -14.51 4.96 -1.16
C HIS A 73 -15.72 5.75 -0.66
N HIS A 74 -16.75 5.79 -1.50
CA HIS A 74 -17.98 6.50 -1.22
C HIS A 74 -18.81 5.68 -0.22
N ASN A 75 -19.00 6.13 1.02
CA ASN A 75 -19.85 5.39 1.96
C ASN A 75 -21.31 5.81 1.74
N LEU A 76 -22.00 5.21 0.76
CA LEU A 76 -23.46 5.32 0.72
C LEU A 76 -24.05 4.51 1.89
N PRO A 77 -25.08 5.03 2.59
CA PRO A 77 -25.86 4.21 3.51
C PRO A 77 -26.42 3.01 2.74
N GLU A 78 -26.35 1.80 3.33
CA GLU A 78 -26.85 0.54 2.74
C GLU A 78 -28.30 0.62 2.22
N ASP A 79 -29.10 1.59 2.68
CA ASP A 79 -30.50 1.78 2.31
C ASP A 79 -30.77 2.88 1.28
N ALA A 80 -29.75 3.49 0.67
CA ALA A 80 -29.99 4.41 -0.45
C ALA A 80 -30.44 3.56 -1.66
N PRO A 81 -31.63 3.81 -2.24
CA PRO A 81 -32.09 3.04 -3.38
C PRO A 81 -31.04 3.19 -4.49
N VAL A 82 -30.50 2.04 -4.92
CA VAL A 82 -29.68 1.93 -6.12
C VAL A 82 -30.38 2.76 -7.18
N CYS A 83 -29.77 3.86 -7.62
CA CYS A 83 -30.31 4.69 -8.69
C CYS A 83 -30.26 3.89 -10.00
N GLN A 84 -31.18 2.93 -10.15
CA GLN A 84 -31.53 2.31 -11.40
C GLN A 84 -32.50 3.25 -12.12
N SER A 85 -31.99 4.38 -12.61
CA SER A 85 -32.70 5.16 -13.62
C SER A 85 -31.69 5.97 -14.45
N PRO A 86 -31.51 5.68 -15.75
CA PRO A 86 -30.88 6.59 -16.68
C PRO A 86 -31.94 7.61 -17.12
N CYS A 87 -32.20 8.64 -16.32
CA CYS A 87 -33.08 9.73 -16.71
C CYS A 87 -32.45 11.07 -16.30
N GLY A 88 -31.74 11.69 -17.22
CA GLY A 88 -31.22 13.06 -17.10
C GLY A 88 -29.98 13.29 -17.94
N ASP A 89 -30.16 13.90 -19.12
CA ASP A 89 -29.11 14.36 -20.02
C ASP A 89 -28.29 15.50 -19.39
N ASP A 90 -27.36 15.15 -18.50
CA ASP A 90 -26.27 16.05 -18.09
C ASP A 90 -24.92 15.31 -18.19
N PRO A 91 -24.09 15.57 -19.22
CA PRO A 91 -22.89 14.77 -19.52
C PRO A 91 -21.77 14.89 -18.47
N THR A 92 -21.91 15.77 -17.49
CA THR A 92 -20.90 16.04 -16.46
C THR A 92 -21.13 15.31 -15.13
N ALA A 93 -22.27 14.62 -14.93
CA ALA A 93 -22.60 13.93 -13.68
C ALA A 93 -22.34 12.41 -13.69
N LEU A 94 -21.93 11.82 -14.81
CA LEU A 94 -21.82 10.37 -15.01
C LEU A 94 -20.37 9.88 -15.20
N THR A 95 -19.45 10.31 -14.34
CA THR A 95 -18.21 9.54 -14.10
C THR A 95 -18.26 8.98 -12.68
N GLY A 96 -19.17 8.03 -12.48
CA GLY A 96 -19.49 7.41 -11.19
C GLY A 96 -18.37 6.53 -10.65
N PHE A 97 -17.24 7.14 -10.30
CA PHE A 97 -16.19 6.48 -9.54
C PHE A 97 -16.65 6.34 -8.09
N CYS A 98 -16.53 5.14 -7.54
CA CYS A 98 -16.95 4.83 -6.19
C CYS A 98 -15.76 4.71 -5.24
N SER A 99 -14.57 4.39 -5.76
CA SER A 99 -13.36 4.20 -4.95
C SER A 99 -12.11 4.76 -5.63
N GLU A 100 -11.15 5.19 -4.82
CA GLU A 100 -9.88 5.76 -5.25
C GLU A 100 -8.71 5.23 -4.42
N LEU A 101 -7.56 5.09 -5.07
CA LEU A 101 -6.27 4.85 -4.45
C LEU A 101 -5.27 5.89 -4.96
N ILE A 102 -4.58 6.55 -4.04
CA ILE A 102 -3.53 7.51 -4.36
C ILE A 102 -2.19 6.99 -3.81
N LEU A 103 -1.19 6.96 -4.68
CA LEU A 103 0.20 6.73 -4.36
C LEU A 103 0.90 8.08 -4.16
N TRP A 104 1.49 8.24 -2.99
CA TRP A 104 2.21 9.44 -2.61
C TRP A 104 3.69 9.16 -2.38
N ARG A 105 4.51 10.18 -2.61
CA ARG A 105 5.91 10.27 -2.19
C ARG A 105 6.04 11.21 -1.00
N VAL A 106 6.74 10.77 0.03
CA VAL A 106 6.97 11.50 1.27
C VAL A 106 8.39 12.02 1.31
N ASP A 107 8.59 13.31 1.09
CA ASP A 107 9.89 13.96 1.29
C ASP A 107 10.06 14.31 2.77
N ALA A 108 11.03 13.68 3.42
CA ALA A 108 11.33 13.94 4.83
C ALA A 108 11.82 15.38 5.03
N VAL A 109 11.29 16.03 6.07
CA VAL A 109 11.84 17.29 6.58
C VAL A 109 12.97 16.90 7.53
N GLY A 110 14.18 17.35 7.24
CA GLY A 110 15.36 17.00 8.02
C GLY A 110 16.34 18.17 8.15
N PRO A 111 17.44 17.99 8.89
CA PRO A 111 18.47 19.02 9.05
C PRO A 111 19.02 19.55 7.71
N LEU A 112 19.02 18.68 6.69
CA LEU A 112 19.48 18.96 5.33
C LEU A 112 18.37 19.38 4.35
N SER A 113 17.10 19.19 4.70
CA SER A 113 15.95 19.55 3.84
C SER A 113 14.90 20.32 4.64
N LYS A 114 14.84 21.63 4.40
CA LYS A 114 13.90 22.56 5.05
C LYS A 114 12.52 22.57 4.38
N SER A 115 12.38 21.92 3.22
CA SER A 115 11.14 21.77 2.47
C SER A 115 10.91 20.29 2.17
N GLY A 116 10.06 19.67 2.98
CA GLY A 116 9.54 18.33 2.76
C GLY A 116 8.02 18.36 2.64
N GLY A 117 7.40 17.20 2.49
CA GLY A 117 5.95 17.11 2.35
C GLY A 117 5.53 15.84 1.61
N VAL A 118 4.25 15.79 1.27
CA VAL A 118 3.65 14.66 0.56
C VAL A 118 3.29 15.13 -0.85
N SER A 119 3.73 14.39 -1.87
CA SER A 119 3.49 14.68 -3.28
C SER A 119 2.78 13.51 -3.96
N GLU A 120 1.74 13.79 -4.73
CA GLU A 120 0.98 12.76 -5.47
C GLU A 120 1.80 12.28 -6.66
N LEU A 121 2.12 10.97 -6.68
CA LEU A 121 2.82 10.33 -7.80
C LEU A 121 1.84 9.81 -8.84
N ALA A 122 0.81 9.10 -8.39
CA ALA A 122 -0.12 8.37 -9.24
C ALA A 122 -1.47 8.18 -8.55
N ARG A 123 -2.56 8.17 -9.34
CA ARG A 123 -3.92 7.97 -8.87
C ARG A 123 -4.64 6.89 -9.64
N ILE A 124 -5.35 6.01 -8.96
CA ILE A 124 -6.19 4.97 -9.55
C ILE A 124 -7.62 5.21 -9.10
N ASN A 125 -8.56 5.14 -10.05
CA ASN A 125 -9.99 5.30 -9.78
C ASN A 125 -10.73 4.04 -10.23
N SER A 126 -11.70 3.58 -9.44
CA SER A 126 -12.56 2.45 -9.78
C SER A 126 -14.04 2.80 -9.64
N PRO A 127 -14.92 2.28 -10.52
CA PRO A 127 -16.37 2.41 -10.37
C PRO A 127 -16.93 1.48 -9.28
N LYS A 128 -16.15 0.53 -8.75
CA LYS A 128 -16.61 -0.43 -7.73
C LYS A 128 -16.26 0.04 -6.33
N MET A 129 -17.23 -0.03 -5.42
CA MET A 129 -17.10 0.35 -4.00
C MET A 129 -16.09 -0.52 -3.25
N SER A 130 -16.08 -1.83 -3.54
CA SER A 130 -15.18 -2.81 -2.93
C SER A 130 -13.74 -2.75 -3.47
N ALA A 131 -13.48 -1.94 -4.49
CA ALA A 131 -12.11 -1.75 -5.00
C ALA A 131 -11.30 -0.90 -4.01
N PHE A 132 -10.06 -1.31 -3.78
CA PHE A 132 -9.10 -0.65 -2.89
C PHE A 132 -9.60 -0.44 -1.45
N SER A 133 -10.56 -1.24 -0.98
CA SER A 133 -11.02 -1.22 0.42
C SER A 133 -9.87 -1.52 1.39
N ASN A 134 -9.08 -2.54 1.06
CA ASN A 134 -7.90 -2.97 1.79
C ASN A 134 -6.71 -3.07 0.84
N VAL A 135 -5.54 -2.67 1.34
CA VAL A 135 -4.28 -2.67 0.59
C VAL A 135 -3.17 -3.18 1.49
N ALA A 136 -2.28 -4.01 0.95
CA ALA A 136 -1.12 -4.51 1.68
C ALA A 136 0.14 -4.43 0.82
N TRP A 137 1.21 -3.85 1.36
CA TRP A 137 2.52 -3.86 0.72
C TRP A 137 3.11 -5.28 0.73
N ILE A 138 3.72 -5.67 -0.38
CA ILE A 138 4.61 -6.83 -0.42
C ILE A 138 5.98 -6.34 0.06
N PRO A 139 6.59 -6.97 1.08
CA PRO A 139 7.86 -6.53 1.65
C PRO A 139 9.04 -6.88 0.74
N THR A 140 9.12 -6.24 -0.42
CA THR A 140 10.18 -6.40 -1.41
C THR A 140 10.52 -5.07 -2.09
N LEU A 141 11.80 -4.89 -2.45
CA LEU A 141 12.24 -3.84 -3.36
C LEU A 141 12.67 -4.49 -4.66
N LEU A 142 11.96 -4.19 -5.73
CA LEU A 142 12.29 -4.72 -7.05
C LEU A 142 13.43 -3.91 -7.69
N PRO A 143 14.38 -4.58 -8.37
CA PRO A 143 15.44 -3.91 -9.11
C PRO A 143 14.88 -3.06 -10.23
N SER A 144 15.60 -2.00 -10.59
CA SER A 144 15.25 -1.15 -11.73
C SER A 144 15.21 -1.94 -13.04
N THR A 145 16.00 -3.01 -13.16
CA THR A 145 16.02 -3.92 -14.31
C THR A 145 14.72 -4.69 -14.53
N THR A 146 13.78 -4.71 -13.57
CA THR A 146 12.46 -5.36 -13.71
C THR A 146 11.56 -4.74 -14.76
N LEU A 147 11.91 -3.56 -15.28
CA LEU A 147 11.24 -2.94 -16.42
C LEU A 147 12.22 -2.78 -17.61
N GLY A 148 13.35 -3.50 -17.59
CA GLY A 148 14.43 -3.35 -18.55
C GLY A 148 14.96 -1.92 -18.61
N ASN A 149 15.20 -1.42 -19.83
CA ASN A 149 15.66 -0.05 -20.05
C ASN A 149 14.55 1.02 -19.91
N LEU A 150 13.31 0.61 -19.63
CA LEU A 150 12.16 1.51 -19.58
C LEU A 150 12.12 2.35 -18.29
N SER A 151 12.81 1.90 -17.24
CA SER A 151 12.87 2.60 -15.97
C SER A 151 14.14 2.24 -15.21
N ASN A 152 14.88 3.25 -14.75
CA ASN A 152 15.99 3.06 -13.82
C ASN A 152 15.57 3.28 -12.36
N SER A 153 14.27 3.43 -12.11
CA SER A 153 13.74 3.70 -10.77
C SER A 153 13.53 2.40 -10.00
N PRO A 154 13.82 2.38 -8.69
CA PRO A 154 13.32 1.31 -7.83
C PRO A 154 11.78 1.28 -7.87
N SER A 155 11.23 0.09 -7.66
CA SER A 155 9.79 -0.12 -7.59
C SER A 155 9.41 -1.06 -6.44
N ALA A 156 8.15 -0.99 -6.03
CA ALA A 156 7.61 -1.82 -4.96
C ALA A 156 6.26 -2.39 -5.37
N CYS A 157 5.91 -3.55 -4.82
CA CYS A 157 4.65 -4.22 -5.11
C CYS A 157 3.68 -4.12 -3.95
N PHE A 158 2.39 -4.01 -4.25
CA PHE A 158 1.31 -4.10 -3.27
C PHE A 158 0.15 -4.93 -3.82
N VAL A 159 -0.63 -5.50 -2.91
CA VAL A 159 -1.85 -6.24 -3.21
C VAL A 159 -3.05 -5.37 -2.87
N ALA A 160 -4.03 -5.30 -3.77
CA ALA A 160 -5.30 -4.63 -3.53
C ALA A 160 -6.44 -5.31 -4.29
N SER A 161 -7.67 -5.13 -3.82
CA SER A 161 -8.88 -5.53 -4.54
C SER A 161 -9.15 -4.57 -5.70
N ASP A 162 -9.43 -5.09 -6.90
CA ASP A 162 -9.97 -4.31 -8.02
C ASP A 162 -11.51 -4.20 -8.00
N GLY A 163 -12.14 -4.83 -6.99
CA GLY A 163 -13.59 -4.97 -6.83
C GLY A 163 -14.16 -6.26 -7.43
N GLU A 164 -13.33 -7.15 -7.98
CA GLU A 164 -13.67 -8.52 -8.40
C GLU A 164 -12.72 -9.55 -7.79
N SER A 165 -11.42 -9.23 -7.79
CA SER A 165 -10.39 -10.08 -7.25
C SER A 165 -9.24 -9.29 -6.63
N LEU A 166 -8.46 -9.98 -5.80
CA LEU A 166 -7.19 -9.45 -5.33
C LEU A 166 -6.16 -9.53 -6.47
N ARG A 167 -5.43 -8.43 -6.68
CA ARG A 167 -4.38 -8.35 -7.69
C ARG A 167 -3.11 -7.74 -7.14
N VAL A 168 -2.00 -8.06 -7.77
CA VAL A 168 -0.72 -7.41 -7.50
C VAL A 168 -0.55 -6.20 -8.41
N TYR A 169 -0.05 -5.12 -7.84
CA TYR A 169 0.25 -3.87 -8.50
C TYR A 169 1.70 -3.49 -8.23
N GLN A 170 2.38 -2.95 -9.24
CA GLN A 170 3.74 -2.41 -9.12
C GLN A 170 3.70 -0.89 -9.13
N ALA A 171 4.19 -0.29 -8.04
CA ALA A 171 4.37 1.14 -7.88
C ALA A 171 5.77 1.54 -8.37
N VAL A 172 5.83 2.32 -9.44
CA VAL A 172 7.06 2.89 -10.00
C VAL A 172 7.18 4.34 -9.57
N ILE A 173 8.27 4.69 -8.89
CA ILE A 173 8.46 6.03 -8.30
C ILE A 173 8.70 7.07 -9.40
N ASP A 174 9.63 6.78 -10.32
CA ASP A 174 9.93 7.63 -11.46
C ASP A 174 9.66 6.88 -12.76
N ALA A 175 8.56 7.23 -13.42
CA ALA A 175 8.11 6.58 -14.63
C ALA A 175 8.28 7.46 -15.88
N ARG A 176 9.06 8.55 -15.84
CA ARG A 176 9.18 9.49 -16.98
C ARG A 176 9.56 8.80 -18.29
N THR A 177 10.59 7.96 -18.26
CA THR A 177 11.07 7.22 -19.44
C THR A 177 10.02 6.21 -19.93
N LEU A 178 9.49 5.39 -19.02
CA LEU A 178 8.45 4.39 -19.31
C LEU A 178 7.23 5.02 -19.97
N LEU A 179 6.72 6.11 -19.39
CA LEU A 179 5.52 6.80 -19.87
C LEU A 179 5.75 7.47 -21.23
N ALA A 180 6.95 8.05 -21.45
CA ALA A 180 7.33 8.58 -22.74
C ALA A 180 7.34 7.47 -23.80
N GLU A 181 7.95 6.33 -23.50
CA GLU A 181 8.07 5.22 -24.44
C GLU A 181 6.70 4.60 -24.78
N VAL A 182 5.84 4.36 -23.78
CA VAL A 182 4.45 3.92 -23.99
C VAL A 182 3.70 4.91 -24.89
N SER A 183 3.81 6.22 -24.65
CA SER A 183 3.17 7.25 -25.48
C SER A 183 3.68 7.26 -26.93
N THR A 184 4.97 6.98 -27.15
CA THR A 184 5.54 6.90 -28.51
C THR A 184 5.11 5.61 -29.22
N SER A 185 5.02 4.50 -28.48
CA SER A 185 4.51 3.23 -28.97
C SER A 185 3.05 3.33 -29.39
N GLU A 186 2.20 3.97 -28.58
CA GLU A 186 0.81 4.26 -28.94
C GLU A 186 0.68 5.15 -30.18
N ARG A 187 1.46 6.25 -30.25
CA ARG A 187 1.45 7.12 -31.43
C ARG A 187 1.89 6.38 -32.70
N ARG A 188 2.93 5.55 -32.60
CA ARG A 188 3.41 4.72 -33.71
C ARG A 188 2.34 3.70 -34.14
N SER A 189 1.69 3.05 -33.19
CA SER A 189 0.58 2.11 -33.44
C SER A 189 -0.60 2.80 -34.16
N ARG A 190 -1.03 3.98 -33.69
CA ARG A 190 -2.08 4.77 -34.36
C ARG A 190 -1.68 5.23 -35.76
N MET A 191 -0.40 5.59 -35.96
CA MET A 191 0.10 6.04 -37.26
C MET A 191 0.21 4.87 -38.26
N MET A 192 0.65 3.69 -37.82
CA MET A 192 0.63 2.47 -38.66
C MET A 192 -0.80 2.02 -38.99
N GLY A 193 -1.72 2.05 -38.03
CA GLY A 193 -3.15 1.76 -38.28
C GLY A 193 -3.82 2.75 -39.25
N SER A 194 -3.37 4.00 -39.26
CA SER A 194 -3.85 5.03 -40.19
C SER A 194 -3.29 4.87 -41.61
N GLN A 195 -2.04 4.40 -41.76
CA GLN A 195 -1.45 4.13 -43.08
C GLN A 195 -2.04 2.88 -43.75
N MET A 196 -2.44 1.86 -42.97
CA MET A 196 -3.15 0.69 -43.51
C MET A 196 -4.58 1.00 -44.00
N SER A 197 -5.16 2.12 -43.55
CA SER A 197 -6.52 2.54 -43.96
C SER A 197 -6.57 3.28 -45.30
N LEU A 198 -5.42 3.59 -45.93
CA LEU A 198 -5.34 4.26 -47.23
C LEU A 198 -4.72 3.40 -48.34
N SER A 199 -4.23 2.20 -48.03
CA SER A 199 -3.70 1.26 -49.01
C SER A 199 -4.61 0.04 -49.12
N THR A 200 -5.64 0.16 -49.95
CA THR A 200 -6.33 -1.02 -50.50
C THR A 200 -5.41 -1.66 -51.55
N ASP A 201 -5.46 -2.99 -51.59
CA ASP A 201 -4.97 -3.91 -52.61
C ASP A 201 -3.55 -4.50 -52.47
N LEU A 202 -3.59 -5.78 -52.05
CA LEU A 202 -2.70 -6.91 -52.39
C LEU A 202 -1.35 -7.04 -51.65
N SER A 203 -1.34 -7.79 -50.53
CA SER A 203 -0.46 -8.97 -50.39
C SER A 203 -0.78 -9.80 -49.14
N SER A 204 -0.72 -11.11 -49.32
CA SER A 204 -0.99 -12.23 -48.42
C SER A 204 -0.07 -12.35 -47.19
N GLU A 205 -0.62 -12.97 -46.15
CA GLU A 205 0.04 -13.80 -45.13
C GLU A 205 1.42 -13.36 -44.63
N ASP A 206 1.44 -12.54 -43.57
CA ASP A 206 2.22 -12.88 -42.37
C ASP A 206 1.63 -12.15 -41.15
N GLY A 207 1.18 -12.92 -40.16
CA GLY A 207 0.37 -12.47 -39.03
C GLY A 207 1.17 -11.85 -37.89
N ALA A 208 2.16 -11.00 -38.18
CA ALA A 208 2.93 -10.30 -37.15
C ALA A 208 2.14 -9.11 -36.61
N LYS A 209 1.18 -9.37 -35.72
CA LYS A 209 0.68 -8.34 -34.79
C LYS A 209 1.88 -7.85 -33.99
N HIS A 210 2.42 -6.67 -34.33
CA HIS A 210 3.38 -5.99 -33.48
C HIS A 210 2.70 -5.72 -32.13
N ASN A 211 2.94 -6.61 -31.15
CA ASN A 211 2.48 -6.46 -29.77
C ASN A 211 3.03 -5.13 -29.25
N SER A 212 2.18 -4.12 -29.17
CA SER A 212 2.59 -2.80 -28.72
C SER A 212 3.04 -2.92 -27.26
N LEU A 213 4.07 -2.16 -26.84
CA LEU A 213 4.52 -2.17 -25.43
C LEU A 213 3.36 -1.89 -24.45
N HIS A 214 2.33 -1.18 -24.89
CA HIS A 214 1.09 -0.93 -24.15
C HIS A 214 0.27 -2.21 -23.88
N ASP A 215 0.32 -3.22 -24.76
CA ASP A 215 -0.36 -4.50 -24.53
C ASP A 215 0.35 -5.37 -23.50
N ARG A 216 1.65 -5.14 -23.27
CA ARG A 216 2.45 -5.88 -22.28
C ARG A 216 2.45 -5.22 -20.90
N ILE A 217 2.36 -3.89 -20.83
CA ILE A 217 2.42 -3.12 -19.57
C ILE A 217 1.10 -2.40 -19.36
N LYS A 218 0.28 -2.94 -18.46
CA LYS A 218 -1.04 -2.38 -18.14
C LYS A 218 -0.93 -1.27 -17.09
N ILE A 219 -0.65 -0.05 -17.53
CA ILE A 219 -0.62 1.14 -16.65
C ILE A 219 -2.07 1.54 -16.31
N VAL A 220 -2.42 1.49 -15.03
CA VAL A 220 -3.79 1.78 -14.54
C VAL A 220 -3.93 3.15 -13.88
N SER A 221 -2.82 3.82 -13.60
CA SER A 221 -2.81 5.11 -12.95
C SER A 221 -3.00 6.28 -13.91
N GLN A 222 -3.75 7.28 -13.48
CA GLN A 222 -3.73 8.64 -14.00
C GLN A 222 -2.48 9.37 -13.49
N GLN A 223 -1.82 10.12 -14.38
CA GLN A 223 -0.53 10.77 -14.11
C GLN A 223 -0.69 12.12 -13.39
N SER A 224 0.22 12.41 -12.47
CA SER A 224 0.42 13.73 -11.85
C SER A 224 1.47 14.54 -12.62
N THR A 225 1.35 15.87 -12.64
CA THR A 225 1.98 16.74 -13.66
C THR A 225 3.45 17.13 -13.43
N ALA A 226 4.06 16.85 -12.26
CA ALA A 226 5.40 17.36 -11.92
C ALA A 226 6.50 16.28 -11.83
N ARG A 227 6.23 15.13 -11.21
CA ARG A 227 7.11 13.95 -11.16
C ARG A 227 6.24 12.71 -11.30
N PRO A 228 6.02 12.22 -12.53
CA PRO A 228 5.05 11.17 -12.75
C PRO A 228 5.62 9.84 -12.24
N GLY A 229 5.02 9.32 -11.18
CA GLY A 229 5.06 7.88 -10.92
C GLY A 229 3.96 7.20 -11.73
N CYS A 230 3.96 5.87 -11.71
CA CYS A 230 2.84 5.12 -12.27
C CYS A 230 2.57 3.86 -11.46
N VAL A 231 1.34 3.37 -11.56
CA VAL A 231 0.98 2.04 -11.07
C VAL A 231 0.68 1.14 -12.24
N ILE A 232 1.42 0.04 -12.31
CA ILE A 232 1.26 -1.03 -13.30
C ILE A 232 0.43 -2.12 -12.63
N GLN A 233 -0.64 -2.54 -13.30
CA GLN A 233 -1.40 -3.72 -12.89
C GLN A 233 -0.69 -4.97 -13.41
N LEU A 234 -0.38 -5.88 -12.49
CA LEU A 234 0.19 -7.20 -12.79
C LEU A 234 -0.91 -8.27 -12.71
N ASP A 235 -0.54 -9.47 -12.30
CA ASP A 235 -1.42 -10.64 -12.29
C ASP A 235 -2.47 -10.61 -11.17
N ALA A 236 -3.61 -11.25 -11.45
CA ALA A 236 -4.60 -11.56 -10.43
C ALA A 236 -4.14 -12.74 -9.57
N ILE A 237 -4.52 -12.71 -8.30
CA ILE A 237 -4.28 -13.82 -7.39
C ILE A 237 -5.29 -14.94 -7.71
N THR A 238 -4.77 -16.15 -7.88
CA THR A 238 -5.55 -17.35 -8.18
C THR A 238 -6.60 -17.62 -7.09
N ASP A 239 -7.81 -17.97 -7.51
CA ASP A 239 -8.95 -18.29 -6.63
C ASP A 239 -9.32 -17.19 -5.62
N ALA A 240 -8.93 -15.94 -5.88
CA ALA A 240 -9.23 -14.78 -5.04
C ALA A 240 -10.35 -13.90 -5.62
N THR A 241 -11.37 -14.51 -6.25
CA THR A 241 -12.47 -13.82 -6.96
C THR A 241 -13.71 -13.55 -6.07
N HIS A 242 -13.51 -13.29 -4.77
CA HIS A 242 -14.59 -13.08 -3.81
C HIS A 242 -14.91 -11.58 -3.64
N ASP A 243 -16.10 -11.26 -3.14
CA ASP A 243 -16.45 -9.89 -2.77
C ASP A 243 -15.78 -9.53 -1.43
N TRP A 244 -14.60 -8.93 -1.51
CA TRP A 244 -13.74 -8.59 -0.36
C TRP A 244 -14.24 -7.40 0.48
N GLN A 245 -15.56 -7.20 0.55
CA GLN A 245 -16.18 -6.17 1.39
C GLN A 245 -16.08 -6.51 2.88
N ASN A 246 -16.15 -7.81 3.22
CA ASN A 246 -16.09 -8.30 4.59
C ASN A 246 -14.68 -8.71 5.03
N THR A 247 -13.65 -8.17 4.38
CA THR A 247 -12.26 -8.40 4.76
C THR A 247 -11.94 -7.68 6.08
N GLN A 248 -11.56 -8.46 7.09
CA GLN A 248 -11.19 -7.96 8.41
C GLN A 248 -9.67 -7.79 8.55
N PHE A 249 -8.90 -8.48 7.71
CA PHE A 249 -7.45 -8.47 7.71
C PHE A 249 -6.91 -8.76 6.32
N LEU A 250 -5.91 -8.01 5.88
CA LEU A 250 -5.16 -8.25 4.65
C LEU A 250 -3.69 -7.90 4.93
N HIS A 251 -2.79 -8.89 4.86
CA HIS A 251 -1.36 -8.64 5.05
C HIS A 251 -0.50 -9.62 4.26
N VAL A 252 0.69 -9.16 3.85
CA VAL A 252 1.68 -9.99 3.16
C VAL A 252 2.89 -10.21 4.05
N PHE A 253 3.16 -11.47 4.37
CA PHE A 253 4.30 -11.92 5.16
C PHE A 253 5.42 -12.44 4.25
N GLN A 254 6.66 -12.30 4.70
CA GLN A 254 7.79 -13.01 4.10
C GLN A 254 7.71 -14.50 4.43
N GLU A 255 8.27 -15.36 3.58
CA GLU A 255 8.29 -16.83 3.79
C GLU A 255 8.85 -17.22 5.16
N GLN A 256 9.95 -16.60 5.59
CA GLN A 256 10.63 -16.91 6.86
C GLN A 256 9.72 -16.77 8.10
N LEU A 257 8.74 -15.84 8.07
CA LEU A 257 7.81 -15.62 9.17
C LEU A 257 6.72 -16.71 9.26
N ILE A 258 6.47 -17.40 8.15
CA ILE A 258 5.47 -18.46 8.05
C ILE A 258 6.11 -19.82 8.25
N THR A 259 7.27 -20.07 7.63
CA THR A 259 7.97 -21.36 7.67
C THR A 259 8.76 -21.56 8.95
N GLY A 260 9.29 -20.49 9.56
CA GLY A 260 10.18 -20.57 10.73
C GLY A 260 11.54 -21.20 10.43
N GLU A 261 11.85 -21.51 9.16
CA GLU A 261 13.14 -22.03 8.72
C GLU A 261 13.95 -20.85 8.13
N SER A 262 15.09 -20.50 8.74
CA SER A 262 16.13 -19.73 8.06
C SER A 262 16.76 -20.66 7.03
N ASP A 263 16.64 -20.32 5.74
CA ASP A 263 17.10 -21.14 4.62
C ASP A 263 18.59 -21.52 4.80
N SER A 264 18.82 -22.74 5.27
CA SER A 264 20.14 -23.32 5.55
C SER A 264 20.59 -24.24 4.42
N GLY A 265 19.96 -24.13 3.23
CA GLY A 265 20.26 -24.92 2.04
C GLY A 265 21.26 -24.30 1.06
N GLY A 266 21.72 -23.07 1.29
CA GLY A 266 22.63 -22.36 0.38
C GLY A 266 24.12 -22.68 0.58
N SER A 267 24.60 -23.78 0.00
CA SER A 267 26.02 -24.16 -0.17
C SER A 267 26.87 -24.27 1.12
N GLY A 268 27.26 -25.51 1.46
CA GLY A 268 28.20 -25.82 2.56
C GLY A 268 29.65 -25.31 2.38
N LEU A 269 29.88 -24.30 1.55
CA LEU A 269 31.18 -23.67 1.30
C LEU A 269 31.31 -22.31 2.00
N ALA A 270 30.20 -21.62 2.29
CA ALA A 270 30.21 -20.29 2.92
C ALA A 270 30.45 -20.33 4.44
N GLN A 271 30.11 -21.44 5.10
CA GLN A 271 30.31 -21.60 6.55
C GLN A 271 31.80 -21.67 6.96
N GLN A 272 32.70 -21.87 5.99
CA GLN A 272 34.13 -22.08 6.24
C GLN A 272 34.97 -20.80 6.12
N LEU A 273 34.41 -19.68 5.63
CA LEU A 273 35.16 -18.44 5.35
C LEU A 273 34.81 -17.25 6.25
N GLY A 274 33.84 -17.36 7.16
CA GLY A 274 33.59 -16.33 8.18
C GLY A 274 33.34 -14.92 7.63
N ILE A 275 32.73 -14.81 6.45
CA ILE A 275 32.32 -13.52 5.87
C ILE A 275 30.85 -13.29 6.25
N SER A 276 30.60 -12.15 6.91
CA SER A 276 29.32 -11.65 7.39
C SER A 276 28.26 -11.58 6.28
N LEU A 277 27.47 -12.64 6.09
CA LEU A 277 26.30 -12.69 5.19
C LEU A 277 24.97 -12.75 5.96
N THR A 278 25.00 -12.65 7.29
CA THR A 278 23.81 -12.72 8.14
C THR A 278 22.98 -11.43 8.15
N GLU A 279 23.51 -10.30 7.67
CA GLU A 279 22.80 -9.01 7.73
C GLU A 279 21.82 -8.77 6.56
N GLY A 280 22.02 -9.37 5.39
CA GLY A 280 21.24 -9.05 4.19
C GLY A 280 19.90 -9.79 4.03
N ARG A 281 19.70 -10.93 4.73
CA ARG A 281 18.50 -11.79 4.57
C ARG A 281 17.56 -11.81 5.78
N LEU A 282 17.92 -11.07 6.82
CA LEU A 282 17.17 -10.94 8.07
C LEU A 282 16.51 -9.54 8.18
N SER A 283 16.49 -8.78 7.08
CA SER A 283 15.87 -7.46 7.01
C SER A 283 14.34 -7.53 6.96
N ALA A 284 13.70 -6.45 7.41
CA ALA A 284 12.26 -6.22 7.30
C ALA A 284 11.67 -6.44 5.90
N ILE A 285 12.52 -6.36 4.89
CA ILE A 285 12.19 -6.38 3.46
C ILE A 285 13.23 -7.20 2.73
N VAL A 286 12.82 -7.89 1.67
CA VAL A 286 13.71 -8.52 0.71
C VAL A 286 14.17 -7.48 -0.32
N ASP A 287 15.44 -7.05 -0.23
CA ASP A 287 16.04 -6.15 -1.21
C ASP A 287 16.58 -6.91 -2.41
N LEU A 288 15.92 -6.77 -3.56
CA LEU A 288 16.28 -7.43 -4.81
C LEU A 288 16.96 -6.47 -5.78
N GLN A 289 17.29 -5.24 -5.37
CA GLN A 289 17.83 -4.21 -6.26
C GLN A 289 19.12 -4.60 -6.97
N GLN A 290 19.89 -5.53 -6.39
CA GLN A 290 21.16 -5.98 -6.94
C GLN A 290 21.06 -7.29 -7.76
N ASN A 291 19.90 -7.96 -7.77
CA ASN A 291 19.73 -9.27 -8.38
C ASN A 291 18.93 -9.16 -9.69
N ALA A 292 19.56 -9.42 -10.83
CA ALA A 292 18.87 -9.41 -12.13
C ALA A 292 17.92 -10.62 -12.30
N GLU A 293 18.30 -11.76 -11.73
CA GLU A 293 17.51 -12.98 -11.66
C GLU A 293 17.20 -13.32 -10.21
N PHE A 294 15.93 -13.55 -9.91
CA PHE A 294 15.49 -13.91 -8.57
C PHE A 294 14.17 -14.68 -8.61
N GLU A 295 13.90 -15.43 -7.56
CA GLU A 295 12.62 -16.07 -7.30
C GLU A 295 12.37 -16.00 -5.80
N GLU A 296 11.44 -15.14 -5.38
CA GLU A 296 11.20 -14.86 -3.97
C GLU A 296 9.73 -15.13 -3.59
N PRO A 297 9.49 -16.03 -2.62
CA PRO A 297 8.16 -16.35 -2.13
C PRO A 297 7.71 -15.46 -0.96
N PHE A 298 6.43 -15.11 -0.99
CA PHE A 298 5.70 -14.36 0.03
C PHE A 298 4.37 -15.06 0.31
N TYR A 299 3.76 -14.75 1.45
CA TYR A 299 2.46 -15.29 1.84
C TYR A 299 1.46 -14.17 2.06
N LEU A 300 0.40 -14.16 1.25
CA LEU A 300 -0.75 -13.30 1.46
C LEU A 300 -1.73 -13.99 2.39
N VAL A 301 -2.11 -13.32 3.47
CA VAL A 301 -3.09 -13.82 4.43
C VAL A 301 -4.27 -12.86 4.50
N VAL A 302 -5.47 -13.42 4.39
CA VAL A 302 -6.73 -12.69 4.45
C VAL A 302 -7.62 -13.32 5.52
N LEU A 303 -8.16 -12.49 6.41
CA LEU A 303 -9.30 -12.88 7.26
C LEU A 303 -10.57 -12.29 6.67
N GLU A 304 -11.53 -13.16 6.42
CA GLU A 304 -12.84 -12.81 5.89
C GLU A 304 -13.92 -13.19 6.91
N ARG A 305 -14.86 -12.29 7.16
CA ARG A 305 -16.05 -12.60 7.93
C ARG A 305 -17.09 -13.27 7.04
N THR A 306 -17.39 -14.52 7.32
CA THR A 306 -18.42 -15.30 6.63
C THR A 306 -19.66 -15.49 7.53
N THR A 307 -20.71 -16.11 7.00
CA THR A 307 -21.92 -16.44 7.79
C THR A 307 -21.70 -17.56 8.81
N GLN A 308 -20.67 -18.39 8.64
CA GLN A 308 -20.35 -19.51 9.53
C GLN A 308 -19.33 -19.12 10.61
N GLY A 309 -18.56 -18.06 10.36
CA GLY A 309 -17.53 -17.56 11.28
C GLY A 309 -16.45 -16.79 10.52
N THR A 310 -15.26 -16.67 11.13
CA THR A 310 -14.11 -16.02 10.49
C THR A 310 -13.25 -17.07 9.76
N THR A 311 -13.10 -16.92 8.44
CA THR A 311 -12.27 -17.81 7.61
C THR A 311 -10.94 -17.15 7.30
N ILE A 312 -9.85 -17.91 7.46
CA ILE A 312 -8.52 -17.52 7.03
C ILE A 312 -8.20 -18.14 5.67
N HIS A 313 -7.81 -17.28 4.73
CA HIS A 313 -7.31 -17.70 3.42
C HIS A 313 -5.83 -17.35 3.33
N THR A 314 -5.04 -18.26 2.78
CA THR A 314 -3.60 -18.06 2.60
C THR A 314 -3.18 -18.44 1.19
N TRP A 315 -2.44 -17.55 0.54
CA TRP A 315 -1.84 -17.77 -0.77
C TRP A 315 -0.33 -17.64 -0.68
N ARG A 316 0.39 -18.48 -1.42
CA ARG A 316 1.80 -18.31 -1.70
C ARG A 316 1.94 -17.51 -3.00
N ILE A 317 2.63 -16.38 -2.92
CA ILE A 317 2.93 -15.49 -4.03
C ILE A 317 4.42 -15.60 -4.30
N VAL A 318 4.80 -16.05 -5.49
CA VAL A 318 6.20 -16.09 -5.92
C VAL A 318 6.40 -14.98 -6.93
N ILE A 319 7.30 -14.05 -6.62
CA ILE A 319 7.74 -13.01 -7.54
C ILE A 319 9.08 -13.44 -8.11
N SER A 320 9.12 -13.64 -9.43
CA SER A 320 10.35 -14.01 -10.12
C SER A 320 10.67 -13.05 -11.25
N SER A 321 11.96 -12.95 -11.54
CA SER A 321 12.50 -12.28 -12.72
C SER A 321 13.52 -13.22 -13.33
N GLN A 322 13.36 -13.54 -14.61
CA GLN A 322 14.36 -14.28 -15.38
C GLN A 322 14.76 -13.39 -16.56
N THR A 323 16.07 -13.28 -16.81
CA THR A 323 16.55 -12.65 -18.03
C THR A 323 16.38 -13.64 -19.18
N ASP A 324 15.60 -13.28 -20.19
CA ASP A 324 15.55 -14.05 -21.43
C ASP A 324 16.97 -14.14 -22.00
N ASN A 325 17.56 -15.34 -21.98
CA ASN A 325 18.85 -15.69 -22.57
C ASN A 325 18.77 -15.66 -24.11
N ASN A 326 18.42 -14.51 -24.70
CA ASN A 326 18.75 -14.24 -26.10
C ASN A 326 20.17 -13.67 -26.13
N GLU A 327 21.14 -14.53 -26.49
CA GLU A 327 22.59 -14.30 -26.51
C GLU A 327 23.08 -13.22 -27.51
N LEU A 328 22.30 -12.19 -27.82
CA LEU A 328 22.68 -11.14 -28.77
C LEU A 328 22.24 -9.76 -28.26
N ASN A 329 22.99 -9.20 -27.31
CA ASN A 329 23.41 -7.80 -27.31
C ASN A 329 24.31 -7.51 -26.08
N GLY A 330 25.61 -7.72 -26.26
CA GLY A 330 26.62 -7.20 -25.35
C GLY A 330 26.70 -5.69 -25.43
N SER A 331 26.00 -4.99 -24.54
CA SER A 331 26.36 -3.63 -24.09
C SER A 331 25.66 -3.26 -22.77
N LEU A 332 25.89 -4.05 -21.71
CA LEU A 332 25.69 -3.58 -20.34
C LEU A 332 26.78 -2.53 -20.02
N MET A 333 26.58 -1.28 -20.44
CA MET A 333 27.35 -0.15 -19.90
C MET A 333 26.72 0.25 -18.57
N TYR A 334 27.25 -0.31 -17.49
CA TYR A 334 27.04 0.15 -16.13
C TYR A 334 27.50 1.60 -16.02
N VAL A 335 26.57 2.55 -15.86
CA VAL A 335 26.88 3.93 -15.48
C VAL A 335 26.70 4.01 -13.96
N PRO A 336 27.76 4.21 -13.17
CA PRO A 336 27.62 4.34 -11.72
C PRO A 336 26.75 5.55 -11.36
N ASP A 337 25.96 5.40 -10.29
CA ASP A 337 25.11 6.43 -9.69
C ASP A 337 25.85 7.77 -9.56
N SER A 338 25.60 8.67 -10.51
CA SER A 338 25.97 10.06 -10.37
C SER A 338 24.83 10.75 -9.63
N GLN A 339 24.99 10.80 -8.31
CA GLN A 339 24.51 11.84 -7.39
C GLN A 339 23.23 12.58 -7.82
N LEU A 340 22.12 12.25 -7.13
CA LEU A 340 20.84 12.95 -7.14
C LEU A 340 20.94 14.38 -6.55
N VAL A 341 21.78 15.24 -7.11
CA VAL A 341 21.81 16.68 -6.83
C VAL A 341 22.28 17.41 -8.08
N GLN A 342 21.36 17.97 -8.85
CA GLN A 342 21.66 19.11 -9.71
C GLN A 342 20.58 20.17 -9.56
N ASP A 343 21.06 21.32 -9.07
CA ASP A 343 20.39 22.58 -8.83
C ASP A 343 19.74 23.15 -10.10
N ASP A 344 18.64 23.87 -9.88
CA ASP A 344 18.05 24.78 -10.86
C ASP A 344 19.00 25.96 -11.12
N THR A 345 19.84 25.87 -12.16
CA THR A 345 20.44 27.06 -12.78
C THR A 345 20.45 26.93 -14.30
N LEU A 346 19.57 27.72 -14.92
CA LEU A 346 19.52 28.01 -16.35
C LEU A 346 20.80 28.76 -16.77
N GLU A 347 21.59 28.20 -17.69
CA GLU A 347 22.40 28.99 -18.63
C GLU A 347 22.50 28.26 -19.98
N ASP A 348 22.22 29.02 -21.05
CA ASP A 348 22.25 28.63 -22.45
C ASP A 348 23.62 28.09 -22.90
N MET A 349 23.65 26.91 -23.53
CA MET A 349 24.66 26.60 -24.54
C MET A 349 24.11 25.70 -25.65
N ASP A 350 24.04 26.31 -26.83
CA ASP A 350 23.83 25.73 -28.14
C ASP A 350 24.68 24.46 -28.35
N SER A 351 24.04 23.31 -28.59
CA SER A 351 24.70 22.14 -29.16
C SER A 351 23.87 21.53 -30.28
N SER A 352 24.39 21.78 -31.48
CA SER A 352 23.96 21.31 -32.80
C SER A 352 23.29 19.92 -32.82
N SER A 353 22.08 19.89 -33.38
CA SER A 353 21.31 18.71 -33.72
C SER A 353 22.08 17.78 -34.66
N ARG A 354 22.62 16.68 -34.14
CA ARG A 354 22.97 15.51 -34.96
C ARG A 354 21.76 14.58 -34.98
N VAL A 355 21.04 14.63 -36.10
CA VAL A 355 20.04 13.63 -36.46
C VAL A 355 20.81 12.33 -36.73
N CYS A 356 20.82 11.43 -35.76
CA CYS A 356 21.23 10.05 -35.98
C CYS A 356 19.97 9.30 -36.45
N GLU A 357 19.84 9.14 -37.77
CA GLU A 357 18.96 8.12 -38.36
C GLU A 357 19.60 6.75 -38.08
N ASP A 358 19.28 6.15 -36.94
CA ASP A 358 19.59 4.74 -36.70
C ASP A 358 18.36 3.90 -36.99
N SER A 359 18.35 3.32 -38.19
CA SER A 359 17.42 2.28 -38.61
C SER A 359 17.89 0.94 -38.03
N GLY A 360 17.85 0.82 -36.70
CA GLY A 360 18.15 -0.41 -35.97
C GLY A 360 16.91 -0.86 -35.22
N HIS A 361 16.32 -1.99 -35.61
CA HIS A 361 15.31 -2.69 -34.82
C HIS A 361 15.93 -3.18 -33.51
N GLY A 362 16.03 -2.31 -32.51
CA GLY A 362 16.28 -2.70 -31.13
C GLY A 362 15.03 -3.40 -30.59
N LEU A 363 15.05 -4.72 -30.55
CA LEU A 363 14.08 -5.49 -29.79
C LEU A 363 14.26 -5.07 -28.32
N VAL A 364 13.31 -4.30 -27.77
CA VAL A 364 13.32 -3.89 -26.36
C VAL A 364 13.21 -5.17 -25.54
N ASN A 365 14.33 -5.60 -24.94
CA ASN A 365 14.34 -6.74 -24.04
C ASN A 365 13.73 -6.29 -22.72
N THR A 366 12.47 -6.63 -22.52
CA THR A 366 11.72 -6.33 -21.30
C THR A 366 12.01 -7.45 -20.31
N GLY A 367 12.94 -7.24 -19.37
CA GLY A 367 12.97 -8.05 -18.15
C GLY A 367 11.57 -7.93 -17.53
N HIS A 368 10.84 -9.03 -17.44
CA HIS A 368 9.46 -9.02 -16.98
C HIS A 368 9.37 -9.73 -15.63
N VAL A 369 8.78 -9.03 -14.66
CA VAL A 369 8.40 -9.64 -13.40
C VAL A 369 7.26 -10.61 -13.67
N GLN A 370 7.46 -11.87 -13.33
CA GLN A 370 6.43 -12.89 -13.36
C GLN A 370 5.91 -13.13 -11.95
N ILE A 371 4.59 -13.15 -11.80
CA ILE A 371 3.95 -13.43 -10.52
C ILE A 371 3.20 -14.74 -10.62
N THR A 372 3.63 -15.71 -9.82
CA THR A 372 2.93 -16.99 -9.69
C THR A 372 2.22 -17.02 -8.34
N THR A 373 0.91 -17.28 -8.35
CA THR A 373 0.12 -17.35 -7.11
C THR A 373 -0.53 -18.71 -6.97
N THR A 374 -0.48 -19.28 -5.75
CA THR A 374 -1.14 -20.54 -5.42
C THR A 374 -1.86 -20.42 -4.09
N LYS A 375 -3.14 -20.83 -4.04
CA LYS A 375 -3.88 -20.92 -2.78
C LYS A 375 -3.41 -22.13 -1.99
N VAL A 376 -2.86 -21.91 -0.80
CA VAL A 376 -2.24 -22.96 0.02
C VAL A 376 -3.08 -23.38 1.22
N CYS A 377 -3.93 -22.49 1.72
CA CYS A 377 -4.79 -22.78 2.87
C CYS A 377 -6.12 -22.05 2.74
N THR A 378 -7.20 -22.72 3.12
CA THR A 378 -8.50 -22.12 3.43
C THR A 378 -9.02 -22.88 4.64
N GLN A 379 -9.12 -22.19 5.76
CA GLN A 379 -9.44 -22.81 7.04
C GLN A 379 -10.37 -21.88 7.81
N GLU A 380 -11.37 -22.42 8.46
CA GLU A 380 -12.11 -21.69 9.49
C GLU A 380 -11.22 -21.54 10.72
N LEU A 381 -11.10 -20.33 11.27
CA LEU A 381 -10.32 -20.14 12.48
C LEU A 381 -10.96 -20.98 13.60
N PRO A 382 -10.17 -21.75 14.38
CA PRO A 382 -10.69 -22.59 15.45
C PRO A 382 -11.08 -21.72 16.66
N LEU A 383 -12.15 -20.95 16.50
CA LEU A 383 -12.76 -20.10 17.52
C LEU A 383 -13.85 -20.89 18.25
N PRO A 384 -14.16 -20.54 19.51
CA PRO A 384 -15.32 -21.11 20.20
C PRO A 384 -16.64 -20.79 19.49
N ASP A 385 -17.64 -21.67 19.67
CA ASP A 385 -18.96 -21.51 19.04
C ASP A 385 -19.59 -20.14 19.36
N GLY A 386 -19.95 -19.39 18.32
CA GLY A 386 -20.57 -18.06 18.44
C GLY A 386 -19.60 -16.90 18.69
N VAL A 387 -18.29 -17.15 18.63
CA VAL A 387 -17.25 -16.12 18.74
C VAL A 387 -16.79 -15.66 17.36
N ASP A 388 -16.83 -14.35 17.13
CA ASP A 388 -16.38 -13.70 15.89
C ASP A 388 -15.15 -12.84 16.17
N VAL A 389 -14.29 -12.68 15.16
CA VAL A 389 -13.23 -11.67 15.20
C VAL A 389 -13.85 -10.29 15.01
N ILE A 390 -13.53 -9.33 15.88
CA ILE A 390 -13.94 -7.93 15.73
C ILE A 390 -12.87 -7.16 14.96
N HIS A 391 -11.60 -7.36 15.30
CA HIS A 391 -10.47 -6.71 14.65
C HIS A 391 -9.24 -7.60 14.69
N ALA A 392 -8.38 -7.48 13.69
CA ALA A 392 -7.13 -8.22 13.58
C ALA A 392 -5.98 -7.30 13.17
N ALA A 393 -4.78 -7.59 13.64
CA ALA A 393 -3.59 -6.82 13.32
C ALA A 393 -2.36 -7.73 13.11
N PRO A 394 -1.40 -7.31 12.28
CA PRO A 394 -0.15 -8.06 12.11
C PRO A 394 0.74 -7.78 13.33
N ALA A 395 1.23 -8.84 13.98
CA ALA A 395 2.16 -8.73 15.11
C ALA A 395 3.63 -8.98 14.69
N GLY A 396 3.82 -9.85 13.70
CA GLY A 396 5.05 -10.00 12.94
C GLY A 396 4.93 -9.33 11.57
N GLY A 397 6.04 -9.07 10.89
CA GLY A 397 6.03 -8.49 9.54
C GLY A 397 6.86 -7.23 9.41
N HIS A 398 6.82 -6.63 8.22
CA HIS A 398 7.75 -5.59 7.78
C HIS A 398 7.55 -4.20 8.40
N LEU A 399 6.39 -3.95 9.02
CA LEU A 399 6.11 -2.71 9.77
C LEU A 399 6.28 -2.90 11.29
N SER A 400 6.47 -4.14 11.74
CA SER A 400 6.67 -4.46 13.14
C SER A 400 8.08 -4.07 13.57
N SER A 401 8.23 -3.57 14.80
CA SER A 401 9.57 -3.34 15.37
C SER A 401 10.39 -4.64 15.49
N ALA A 402 9.73 -5.80 15.39
CA ALA A 402 10.39 -7.11 15.30
C ALA A 402 11.36 -7.20 14.11
N SER A 403 11.14 -6.46 13.02
CA SER A 403 12.06 -6.45 11.88
C SER A 403 13.33 -5.61 12.08
N ILE A 404 13.40 -4.82 13.16
CA ILE A 404 14.62 -4.07 13.55
C ILE A 404 15.54 -4.95 14.41
N TYR A 405 14.99 -6.00 15.04
CA TYR A 405 15.73 -6.96 15.86
C TYR A 405 15.54 -8.39 15.32
N PRO A 406 16.27 -8.77 14.26
CA PRO A 406 16.09 -10.05 13.59
C PRO A 406 16.51 -11.28 14.42
N ALA A 407 17.02 -11.07 15.63
CA ALA A 407 17.50 -12.11 16.53
C ALA A 407 16.37 -12.94 17.16
N CYS A 408 15.10 -12.54 17.01
CA CYS A 408 13.96 -13.23 17.60
C CYS A 408 12.87 -13.48 16.55
N PHE A 409 12.73 -14.73 16.10
CA PHE A 409 11.57 -15.15 15.31
C PHE A 409 10.28 -14.82 16.06
N ALA A 410 9.31 -14.24 15.36
CA ALA A 410 8.03 -13.91 15.94
C ALA A 410 7.29 -15.23 16.30
N PRO A 411 6.98 -15.48 17.59
CA PRO A 411 6.36 -16.73 18.02
C PRO A 411 4.93 -16.92 17.48
N TYR A 412 4.28 -15.80 17.17
CA TYR A 412 3.02 -15.67 16.46
C TYR A 412 3.09 -14.45 15.54
N ILE A 413 2.23 -14.39 14.53
CA ILE A 413 2.30 -13.36 13.48
C ILE A 413 1.02 -12.54 13.33
N ILE A 414 -0.12 -13.04 13.81
CA ILE A 414 -1.41 -12.34 13.79
C ILE A 414 -1.96 -12.29 15.21
N VAL A 415 -2.55 -11.15 15.57
CA VAL A 415 -3.31 -10.97 16.79
C VAL A 415 -4.75 -10.59 16.44
N THR A 416 -5.73 -11.18 17.13
CA THR A 416 -7.16 -10.90 16.94
C THR A 416 -7.81 -10.51 18.25
N ALA A 417 -8.71 -9.53 18.20
CA ALA A 417 -9.63 -9.24 19.29
C ALA A 417 -11.01 -9.78 18.93
N CYS A 418 -11.58 -10.60 19.81
CA CYS A 418 -12.77 -11.41 19.55
C CYS A 418 -14.00 -10.92 20.35
N SER A 419 -15.19 -11.33 19.93
CA SER A 419 -16.47 -10.91 20.52
C SER A 419 -16.71 -11.39 21.96
N ASP A 420 -15.99 -12.44 22.38
CA ASP A 420 -15.95 -12.95 23.76
C ASP A 420 -15.08 -12.09 24.70
N SER A 421 -14.61 -10.92 24.23
CA SER A 421 -13.71 -10.04 24.97
C SER A 421 -12.32 -10.65 25.22
N THR A 422 -11.90 -11.58 24.36
CA THR A 422 -10.56 -12.19 24.43
C THR A 422 -9.67 -11.71 23.28
N ILE A 423 -8.38 -11.59 23.58
CA ILE A 423 -7.33 -11.41 22.58
C ILE A 423 -6.67 -12.77 22.35
N ARG A 424 -6.56 -13.16 21.07
CA ARG A 424 -5.98 -14.44 20.65
C ARG A 424 -4.83 -14.21 19.69
N PHE A 425 -3.91 -15.17 19.68
CA PHE A 425 -2.64 -15.10 18.96
C PHE A 425 -2.53 -16.27 18.00
N TRP A 426 -2.12 -16.03 16.75
CA TRP A 426 -2.17 -17.04 15.71
C TRP A 426 -0.81 -17.27 15.06
N LYS A 427 -0.50 -18.54 14.81
CA LYS A 427 0.65 -18.99 14.02
C LYS A 427 0.22 -19.98 12.95
N CYS A 428 0.96 -19.99 11.85
CA CYS A 428 0.84 -21.04 10.84
C CYS A 428 1.80 -22.18 11.18
N LYS A 429 1.31 -23.41 11.14
CA LYS A 429 2.09 -24.64 11.31
C LYS A 429 2.24 -25.30 9.96
N LEU A 430 3.48 -25.53 9.54
CA LEU A 430 3.78 -26.31 8.35
C LEU A 430 3.94 -27.79 8.72
N GLY A 431 3.18 -28.64 8.04
CA GLY A 431 3.39 -30.09 8.01
C GLY A 431 4.04 -30.50 6.69
N LYS A 432 4.87 -31.55 6.73
CA LYS A 432 5.44 -32.18 5.53
C LYS A 432 4.77 -33.56 5.38
N LYS A 433 3.91 -33.75 4.38
CA LYS A 433 3.37 -35.09 4.05
C LYS A 433 4.36 -35.80 3.12
N VAL A 434 4.81 -36.99 3.53
CA VAL A 434 5.74 -37.82 2.73
C VAL A 434 4.94 -38.88 1.99
N ASN A 435 4.22 -38.48 0.94
CA ASN A 435 3.53 -39.40 0.02
C ASN A 435 4.11 -39.29 -1.40
N GLY A 436 5.43 -39.45 -1.55
CA GLY A 436 6.12 -39.46 -2.85
C GLY A 436 6.26 -38.10 -3.57
N LYS A 437 5.41 -37.12 -3.24
CA LYS A 437 5.63 -35.67 -3.44
C LYS A 437 5.69 -34.99 -2.08
N ILE A 438 6.66 -34.10 -1.88
CA ILE A 438 6.75 -33.28 -0.67
C ILE A 438 5.65 -32.21 -0.79
N GLU A 439 4.44 -32.51 -0.31
CA GLU A 439 3.37 -31.52 -0.19
C GLU A 439 3.44 -30.90 1.21
N GLN A 440 3.62 -29.58 1.24
CA GLN A 440 3.54 -28.78 2.45
C GLN A 440 2.06 -28.58 2.80
N THR A 441 1.67 -28.93 4.02
CA THR A 441 0.34 -28.66 4.56
C THR A 441 0.39 -27.46 5.49
N TYR A 442 -0.55 -26.55 5.35
CA TYR A 442 -0.64 -25.31 6.12
C TYR A 442 -1.84 -25.39 7.07
N GLU A 443 -1.59 -25.24 8.35
CA GLU A 443 -2.62 -25.27 9.40
C GLU A 443 -2.46 -24.05 10.31
N TRP A 444 -3.52 -23.26 10.47
CA TRP A 444 -3.55 -22.13 11.39
C TRP A 444 -4.06 -22.60 12.75
N GLN A 445 -3.27 -22.32 13.79
CA GLN A 445 -3.57 -22.71 15.16
C GLN A 445 -3.28 -21.56 16.12
N GLU A 446 -3.98 -21.57 17.25
CA GLU A 446 -3.71 -20.64 18.35
C GLU A 446 -2.29 -20.88 18.87
N TRP A 447 -1.57 -19.78 19.12
CA TRP A 447 -0.24 -19.81 19.69
C TRP A 447 -0.34 -19.97 21.20
N GLU A 448 0.50 -20.84 21.77
CA GLU A 448 0.61 -21.07 23.22
C GLU A 448 1.89 -20.42 23.77
N MET A 449 1.83 -19.91 25.00
CA MET A 449 3.00 -19.38 25.72
C MET A 449 4.10 -20.43 25.86
N LEU A 450 5.36 -19.99 26.03
CA LEU A 450 6.48 -20.91 26.31
C LEU A 450 6.21 -21.79 27.54
N ARG A 451 5.49 -21.21 28.51
CA ARG A 451 5.07 -21.88 29.73
C ARG A 451 3.67 -22.43 29.53
N LYS A 452 3.56 -23.75 29.43
CA LYS A 452 2.29 -24.46 29.18
C LYS A 452 1.26 -24.40 30.33
N ASP A 453 1.65 -23.83 31.47
CA ASP A 453 0.76 -23.66 32.62
C ASP A 453 -0.05 -22.35 32.56
N LYS A 454 0.30 -21.42 31.67
CA LYS A 454 -0.44 -20.17 31.45
C LYS A 454 -1.02 -20.14 30.04
N GLU A 455 -2.26 -19.71 29.94
CA GLU A 455 -2.92 -19.48 28.66
C GLU A 455 -2.28 -18.27 27.96
N SER A 456 -2.21 -18.33 26.64
CA SER A 456 -1.70 -17.22 25.82
C SER A 456 -2.72 -16.11 25.65
N MET A 457 -4.01 -16.43 25.75
CA MET A 457 -5.11 -15.48 25.57
C MET A 457 -5.15 -14.42 26.68
N ILE A 458 -5.61 -13.23 26.32
CA ILE A 458 -5.79 -12.11 27.27
C ILE A 458 -7.27 -11.78 27.34
N GLU A 459 -7.84 -11.84 28.53
CA GLU A 459 -9.20 -11.38 28.79
C GLU A 459 -9.25 -9.87 29.01
N ILE A 460 -10.20 -9.22 28.33
CA ILE A 460 -10.44 -7.79 28.40
C ILE A 460 -11.73 -7.54 29.17
N SER A 461 -11.73 -6.52 30.05
CA SER A 461 -12.86 -6.23 30.94
C SER A 461 -14.08 -5.63 30.24
N GLY A 462 -14.05 -5.44 28.93
CA GLY A 462 -15.12 -4.80 28.16
C GLY A 462 -15.07 -5.19 26.68
N GLN A 463 -15.96 -4.60 25.89
CA GLN A 463 -16.13 -4.96 24.49
C GLN A 463 -14.95 -4.42 23.65
N PRO A 464 -14.12 -5.28 23.03
CA PRO A 464 -13.01 -4.81 22.22
C PRO A 464 -13.51 -4.13 20.95
N LEU A 465 -12.73 -3.15 20.48
CA LEU A 465 -13.05 -2.34 19.31
C LEU A 465 -11.93 -2.40 18.28
N ASN A 466 -10.68 -2.28 18.73
CA ASN A 466 -9.53 -2.28 17.86
C ASN A 466 -8.33 -2.87 18.62
N ILE A 467 -7.46 -3.55 17.89
CA ILE A 467 -6.21 -4.10 18.41
C ILE A 467 -5.08 -3.74 17.47
N ASN A 468 -3.94 -3.38 18.04
CA ASN A 468 -2.73 -3.13 17.29
C ASN A 468 -1.53 -3.72 18.03
N ALA A 469 -0.53 -4.18 17.28
CA ALA A 469 0.69 -4.76 17.80
C ALA A 469 1.89 -3.95 17.30
N ALA A 470 2.73 -3.49 18.23
CA ALA A 470 4.00 -2.85 17.85
C ALA A 470 5.03 -3.90 17.40
N TYR A 471 5.03 -5.03 18.11
CA TYR A 471 5.75 -6.26 17.81
C TYR A 471 5.16 -7.41 18.62
N SER A 472 5.68 -8.63 18.44
CA SER A 472 5.22 -9.83 19.13
C SER A 472 5.28 -9.78 20.66
N GLY A 473 6.01 -8.82 21.23
CA GLY A 473 6.15 -8.64 22.68
C GLY A 473 5.32 -7.50 23.28
N ARG A 474 4.65 -6.67 22.46
CA ARG A 474 3.91 -5.50 22.95
C ARG A 474 2.71 -5.17 22.08
N ILE A 475 1.53 -5.16 22.69
CA ILE A 475 0.25 -4.94 22.02
C ILE A 475 -0.61 -3.92 22.76
N ALA A 476 -1.54 -3.30 22.05
CA ALA A 476 -2.53 -2.41 22.63
C ALA A 476 -3.93 -2.79 22.13
N CYS A 477 -4.88 -2.89 23.05
CA CYS A 477 -6.28 -3.16 22.75
C CYS A 477 -7.16 -2.02 23.25
N ALA A 478 -7.90 -1.41 22.33
CA ALA A 478 -8.93 -0.44 22.63
C ALA A 478 -10.26 -1.17 22.84
N TYR A 479 -10.90 -0.94 23.99
CA TYR A 479 -12.18 -1.54 24.34
C TYR A 479 -13.11 -0.53 24.98
N LYS A 480 -14.41 -0.75 24.82
CA LYS A 480 -15.47 0.00 25.48
C LYS A 480 -15.68 -0.54 26.88
N TYR A 481 -15.61 0.33 27.89
CA TYR A 481 -15.93 -0.04 29.26
C TYR A 481 -17.21 0.65 29.73
N GLY A 482 -18.18 -0.16 30.16
CA GLY A 482 -19.51 0.30 30.55
C GLY A 482 -20.45 0.60 29.38
N LYS A 483 -21.64 1.12 29.71
CA LYS A 483 -22.68 1.46 28.73
C LYS A 483 -22.48 2.88 28.18
N SER A 484 -22.91 3.09 26.93
CA SER A 484 -23.04 4.44 26.39
C SER A 484 -24.09 5.20 27.20
N PHE A 485 -23.85 6.49 27.45
CA PHE A 485 -24.74 7.33 28.26
C PHE A 485 -25.08 8.63 27.55
N THR A 486 -26.26 9.17 27.79
CA THR A 486 -26.68 10.47 27.27
C THR A 486 -26.34 11.55 28.29
N ARG A 487 -25.82 12.68 27.80
CA ARG A 487 -25.63 13.88 28.63
C ARG A 487 -26.36 15.05 27.96
N PRO A 488 -27.58 15.37 28.39
CA PRO A 488 -28.35 16.46 27.80
C PRO A 488 -27.61 17.79 27.96
N SER A 489 -27.36 18.48 26.86
CA SER A 489 -26.86 19.85 26.81
C SER A 489 -27.99 20.80 26.41
N ARG A 490 -27.93 22.07 26.84
CA ARG A 490 -28.90 23.11 26.42
C ARG A 490 -29.01 23.26 24.89
N LYS A 491 -28.00 22.84 24.14
CA LYS A 491 -27.98 22.87 22.66
C LYS A 491 -28.32 21.54 22.00
N ASP A 492 -28.21 20.42 22.73
CA ASP A 492 -28.45 19.08 22.20
C ASP A 492 -28.91 18.13 23.34
N PRO A 493 -30.20 17.77 23.38
CA PRO A 493 -30.76 16.88 24.40
C PRO A 493 -30.29 15.41 24.30
N ASP A 494 -29.87 14.97 23.10
CA ASP A 494 -29.65 13.55 22.76
C ASP A 494 -28.18 13.20 22.52
N SER A 495 -27.25 14.06 22.93
CA SER A 495 -25.81 13.79 22.79
C SER A 495 -25.43 12.51 23.54
N ARG A 496 -24.98 11.51 22.78
CA ARG A 496 -24.51 10.21 23.29
C ARG A 496 -23.00 10.27 23.52
N TYR A 497 -22.58 9.72 24.65
CA TYR A 497 -21.19 9.61 25.05
C TYR A 497 -20.83 8.15 25.33
N VAL A 498 -19.57 7.82 25.12
CA VAL A 498 -18.99 6.52 25.46
C VAL A 498 -17.68 6.71 26.22
N ASN A 499 -17.36 5.75 27.08
CA ASN A 499 -16.05 5.66 27.70
C ASN A 499 -15.29 4.51 27.04
N LEU A 500 -14.07 4.82 26.58
CA LEU A 500 -13.16 3.86 25.98
C LEU A 500 -11.91 3.74 26.82
N CYS A 501 -11.31 2.57 26.80
CA CYS A 501 -10.06 2.30 27.47
C CYS A 501 -9.10 1.68 26.46
N VAL A 502 -7.82 2.03 26.56
CA VAL A 502 -6.75 1.36 25.82
C VAL A 502 -5.86 0.67 26.83
N ALA A 503 -5.88 -0.66 26.85
CA ALA A 503 -4.96 -1.45 27.66
C ALA A 503 -3.73 -1.81 26.82
N ILE A 504 -2.55 -1.60 27.39
CA ILE A 504 -1.26 -1.91 26.79
C ILE A 504 -0.67 -3.10 27.54
N TYR A 505 -0.35 -4.16 26.79
CA TYR A 505 0.21 -5.39 27.33
C TYR A 505 1.61 -5.61 26.78
N GLU A 506 2.51 -6.09 27.63
CA GLU A 506 3.87 -6.48 27.28
C GLU A 506 4.21 -7.86 27.87
N CYS A 507 5.06 -8.63 27.21
CA CYS A 507 5.54 -9.91 27.74
C CYS A 507 7.07 -10.02 27.72
N GLU A 508 7.78 -8.92 27.45
CA GLU A 508 9.24 -8.91 27.34
C GLU A 508 9.90 -8.98 28.72
N SER A 509 9.32 -8.28 29.71
CA SER A 509 9.82 -8.31 31.10
C SER A 509 9.82 -9.71 31.71
N THR A 510 8.96 -10.59 31.20
CA THR A 510 8.79 -11.98 31.64
C THR A 510 9.50 -12.97 30.73
N GLY A 511 10.25 -12.50 29.74
CA GLY A 511 10.94 -13.33 28.74
C GLY A 511 9.96 -14.13 27.86
N GLY A 512 8.75 -13.61 27.63
CA GLY A 512 7.71 -14.27 26.83
C GLY A 512 6.96 -15.39 27.58
N SER A 513 6.98 -15.38 28.91
CA SER A 513 6.31 -16.41 29.72
C SER A 513 4.89 -16.04 30.14
N GLU A 514 4.56 -14.74 30.21
CA GLU A 514 3.21 -14.25 30.47
C GLU A 514 3.02 -12.82 29.95
N TRP A 515 1.76 -12.46 29.69
CA TRP A 515 1.37 -11.08 29.41
C TRP A 515 1.18 -10.30 30.71
N VAL A 516 1.80 -9.13 30.78
CA VAL A 516 1.69 -8.17 31.87
C VAL A 516 0.98 -6.93 31.33
N LEU A 517 0.00 -6.43 32.08
CA LEU A 517 -0.63 -5.14 31.80
C LEU A 517 0.35 -4.01 32.17
N GLU A 518 0.93 -3.36 31.17
CA GLU A 518 1.90 -2.27 31.33
C GLU A 518 1.20 -0.96 31.72
N ASP A 519 0.14 -0.58 30.99
CA ASP A 519 -0.61 0.65 31.24
C ASP A 519 -2.06 0.56 30.74
N THR A 520 -2.90 1.47 31.22
CA THR A 520 -4.33 1.56 30.91
C THR A 520 -4.76 3.02 30.73
N LEU A 521 -4.93 3.43 29.48
CA LEU A 521 -5.31 4.78 29.11
C LEU A 521 -6.84 4.92 29.10
N HIS A 522 -7.37 5.76 29.99
CA HIS A 522 -8.81 5.97 30.13
C HIS A 522 -9.27 7.18 29.32
N LEU A 523 -10.10 6.94 28.30
CA LEU A 523 -10.72 7.96 27.48
C LEU A 523 -12.19 8.12 27.88
N LYS A 524 -12.48 9.17 28.67
CA LYS A 524 -13.84 9.43 29.20
C LYS A 524 -14.58 10.46 28.37
N ASN A 525 -15.91 10.32 28.30
CA ASN A 525 -16.81 11.28 27.64
C ASN A 525 -16.50 11.50 26.15
N ILE A 526 -16.23 10.43 25.40
CA ILE A 526 -16.08 10.52 23.95
C ILE A 526 -17.46 10.73 23.34
N HIS A 527 -17.65 11.85 22.64
CA HIS A 527 -18.90 12.16 21.95
C HIS A 527 -19.07 11.26 20.73
N LEU A 528 -20.19 10.54 20.68
CA LEU A 528 -20.54 9.72 19.52
C LEU A 528 -21.20 10.61 18.45
N PRO A 529 -20.68 10.63 17.21
CA PRO A 529 -21.35 11.33 16.12
C PRO A 529 -22.75 10.74 15.91
N ARG A 530 -23.74 11.60 15.62
CA ARG A 530 -25.06 11.14 15.22
C ARG A 530 -24.95 10.44 13.88
N ILE A 531 -25.13 9.13 13.88
CA ILE A 531 -25.47 8.39 12.66
C ILE A 531 -26.98 8.61 12.52
N GLN A 532 -27.42 9.26 11.44
CA GLN A 532 -28.84 9.27 11.07
C GLN A 532 -29.20 7.85 10.64
N VAL A 533 -29.43 6.97 11.60
CA VAL A 533 -30.07 5.68 11.37
C VAL A 533 -31.58 5.95 11.43
N ASP A 534 -32.30 5.45 10.44
CA ASP A 534 -33.75 5.54 10.37
C ASP A 534 -34.36 5.01 11.69
N PRO A 535 -35.42 5.61 12.27
CA PRO A 535 -35.97 5.24 13.58
C PRO A 535 -36.52 3.81 13.70
N SER A 536 -36.42 2.99 12.65
CA SER A 536 -36.88 1.59 12.63
C SER A 536 -35.82 0.57 13.04
N VAL A 537 -34.55 0.96 13.23
CA VAL A 537 -33.49 0.03 13.66
C VAL A 537 -33.27 0.15 15.17
N ASP A 538 -33.96 -0.72 15.90
CA ASP A 538 -33.86 -0.86 17.34
C ASP A 538 -32.52 -1.55 17.69
N LEU A 539 -31.52 -0.76 18.10
CA LEU A 539 -30.27 -1.25 18.72
C LEU A 539 -30.47 -1.28 20.24
N SER A 540 -31.22 -2.27 20.71
CA SER A 540 -31.34 -2.63 22.13
C SER A 540 -30.26 -3.62 22.55
#